data_AF-A0A3D4B4T5-F1
#
_entry.id   AF-A0A3D4B4T5-F1
#
_cell.length_a   1.000
_cell.length_b   1.000
_cell.length_c   1.000
_cell.angle_alpha   90.00
_cell.angle_beta   90.00
_cell.angle_gamma   90.00
#
_symmetry.space_group_name_H-M   'P 1'
#
loop_
_entity.id
_entity.type
_entity.pdbx_description
1 polymer ?
#
loop_
_entity_poly.entity_id
_entity_poly.type
_entity_poly.pdbx_seq_one_letter_code
_entity_poly.pdbx_strand_id
1 'polypeptide(L)'
;MSSLEQRIEKLEKQARFYKLGFFGLCLIITAMTTMAAQMPAADIDARVITCTELRVLGEDNKPAVIIFGAEGGNVGVYNTEEKLV
;
A
#
# COMPACT_ATOMS: atom_id res chain seq x y z
N MET A 1 -61.10 -3.43 -12.32
CA MET A 1 -59.72 -2.89 -12.19
C MET A 1 -59.05 -3.04 -13.54
N SER A 2 -58.62 -1.95 -14.16
CA SER A 2 -58.11 -1.96 -15.53
C SER A 2 -56.66 -2.49 -15.59
N SER A 3 -56.27 -3.08 -16.72
CA SER A 3 -54.92 -3.59 -16.98
C SER A 3 -53.81 -2.54 -16.76
N LEU A 4 -54.12 -1.26 -16.98
CA LEU A 4 -53.17 -0.14 -16.80
C LEU A 4 -52.90 0.15 -15.32
N GLU A 5 -53.91 0.11 -14.46
CA GLU A 5 -53.77 0.38 -13.03
C GLU A 5 -52.86 -0.65 -12.35
N GLN A 6 -53.00 -1.93 -12.69
CA GLN A 6 -52.12 -2.98 -12.17
C GLN A 6 -50.66 -2.82 -12.62
N ARG A 7 -50.40 -2.25 -13.81
CA ARG A 7 -49.03 -1.99 -14.29
C ARG A 7 -48.41 -0.80 -13.56
N ILE A 8 -49.18 0.24 -13.30
CA ILE A 8 -48.73 1.42 -12.53
C ILE A 8 -48.40 1.03 -11.09
N GLU A 9 -49.25 0.23 -10.44
CA GLU A 9 -49.04 -0.21 -9.06
C GLU A 9 -47.77 -1.07 -8.89
N LYS A 10 -47.47 -1.92 -9.89
CA LYS A 10 -46.21 -2.69 -9.95
C LYS A 10 -44.99 -1.79 -10.13
N LEU A 11 -45.07 -0.78 -11.00
CA LEU A 11 -43.99 0.18 -11.22
C LEU A 11 -43.71 1.01 -9.96
N GLU A 12 -44.73 1.46 -9.24
CA GLU A 12 -44.54 2.19 -7.98
C GLU A 12 -43.91 1.35 -6.87
N LYS A 13 -44.27 0.06 -6.77
CA LYS A 13 -43.63 -0.86 -5.82
C LYS A 13 -42.16 -1.08 -6.16
N GLN A 14 -41.83 -1.26 -7.44
CA GLN A 14 -40.44 -1.37 -7.89
C GLN A 14 -39.66 -0.08 -7.63
N ALA A 15 -40.23 1.10 -7.95
CA ALA A 15 -39.58 2.37 -7.72
C ALA A 15 -39.28 2.64 -6.22
N ARG A 16 -40.19 2.24 -5.33
CA ARG A 16 -39.95 2.30 -3.87
C ARG A 16 -38.82 1.36 -3.44
N PHE A 17 -38.79 0.14 -3.96
CA PHE A 17 -37.70 -0.81 -3.68
C PHE A 17 -36.34 -0.30 -4.18
N TYR A 18 -36.29 0.28 -5.37
CA TYR A 18 -35.07 0.87 -5.93
C TYR A 18 -34.59 2.08 -5.13
N LYS A 19 -35.50 2.97 -4.72
CA LYS A 19 -35.14 4.10 -3.84
C LYS A 19 -34.60 3.62 -2.49
N LEU A 20 -35.23 2.62 -1.88
CA LEU A 20 -34.77 2.06 -0.61
C LEU A 20 -33.40 1.36 -0.75
N GLY A 21 -33.22 0.59 -1.82
CA GLY A 21 -31.94 -0.07 -2.14
C GLY A 21 -30.83 0.93 -2.44
N PHE A 22 -31.12 2.02 -3.13
CA PHE A 22 -30.16 3.09 -3.40
C PHE A 22 -29.71 3.80 -2.12
N PHE A 23 -30.65 4.14 -1.23
CA PHE A 23 -30.30 4.71 0.08
C PHE A 23 -29.43 3.76 0.91
N GLY A 24 -29.73 2.47 0.90
CA GLY A 24 -28.91 1.45 1.55
C GLY A 24 -27.48 1.39 0.99
N LEU A 25 -27.34 1.40 -0.34
CA LEU A 25 -26.04 1.38 -1.00
C LEU A 25 -25.22 2.64 -0.67
N CYS A 26 -25.83 3.83 -0.66
CA CYS A 26 -25.16 5.07 -0.29
C CYS A 26 -24.65 5.05 1.16
N LEU A 27 -25.42 4.49 2.10
CA LEU A 27 -25.01 4.35 3.49
C LEU A 27 -23.81 3.42 3.63
N ILE A 28 -23.81 2.29 2.91
CA ILE A 28 -22.69 1.33 2.91
C ILE A 28 -21.41 1.99 2.37
N ILE A 29 -21.49 2.69 1.24
CA ILE A 29 -20.34 3.38 0.65
C ILE A 29 -19.79 4.44 1.62
N THR A 30 -20.68 5.23 2.22
CA THR A 30 -20.27 6.27 3.18
C THR A 30 -19.59 5.67 4.41
N ALA A 31 -20.07 4.53 4.91
CA ALA A 31 -19.45 3.82 6.01
C ALA A 31 -18.06 3.27 5.65
N MET A 32 -17.87 2.75 4.43
CA MET A 32 -16.55 2.28 3.98
C MET A 32 -15.55 3.44 3.82
N THR A 33 -15.99 4.57 3.24
CA THR A 33 -15.10 5.71 3.01
C THR A 33 -14.69 6.40 4.31
N THR A 34 -15.56 6.47 5.33
CA THR A 34 -15.18 6.99 6.65
C THR A 34 -14.15 6.11 7.34
N MET A 35 -14.30 4.78 7.25
CA MET A 35 -13.30 3.84 7.79
C MET A 35 -11.96 3.93 7.05
N ALA A 36 -11.99 4.07 5.72
CA ALA A 36 -10.78 4.25 4.92
C ALA A 36 -10.09 5.60 5.20
N ALA A 37 -10.84 6.68 5.42
CA ALA A 37 -10.28 7.98 5.78
C ALA A 37 -9.66 8.01 7.18
N GLN A 38 -10.07 7.08 8.06
CA GLN A 38 -9.51 6.91 9.40
C GLN A 38 -8.37 5.89 9.46
N MET A 39 -8.04 5.20 8.36
CA MET A 39 -6.81 4.43 8.31
C MET A 39 -5.66 5.41 8.44
N PRO A 40 -4.84 5.32 9.50
CA PRO A 40 -3.62 6.10 9.55
C PRO A 40 -2.86 5.77 8.28
N ALA A 41 -2.39 6.81 7.57
CA ALA A 41 -1.38 6.62 6.54
C ALA A 41 -0.33 5.70 7.18
N ALA A 42 -0.11 4.54 6.59
CA ALA A 42 0.91 3.63 7.07
C ALA A 42 2.20 4.42 6.98
N ASP A 43 2.61 5.00 8.10
CA ASP A 43 3.88 5.68 8.24
C ASP A 43 4.86 4.53 8.19
N ILE A 44 5.27 4.20 6.96
CA ILE A 44 6.36 3.28 6.71
C ILE A 44 7.55 4.06 7.25
N ASP A 45 7.81 3.85 8.53
CA ASP A 45 8.98 4.35 9.24
C ASP A 45 10.17 3.68 8.56
N ALA A 46 10.57 4.27 7.43
CA ALA A 46 11.67 3.82 6.60
C ALA A 46 12.93 4.08 7.42
N ARG A 47 13.21 3.18 8.35
CA ARG A 47 14.48 3.12 9.06
C ARG A 47 15.54 2.83 8.02
N VAL A 48 16.13 3.90 7.49
CA VAL A 48 17.32 3.85 6.67
C VAL A 48 18.43 3.32 7.59
N ILE A 49 18.74 2.04 7.46
CA ILE A 49 19.90 1.45 8.13
C ILE A 49 21.13 1.99 7.40
N THR A 50 21.80 2.96 8.00
CA THR A 50 23.09 3.46 7.51
C THR A 50 24.16 2.44 7.84
N CYS A 51 24.68 1.77 6.81
CA CYS A 51 25.76 0.81 6.93
C CYS A 51 27.06 1.48 6.50
N THR A 52 27.97 1.70 7.45
CA THR A 52 29.29 2.28 7.17
C THR A 52 30.21 1.28 6.47
N GLU A 53 30.01 -0.01 6.71
CA GLU A 53 30.86 -1.09 6.18
C GLU A 53 30.06 -2.35 5.86
N LEU A 54 30.08 -2.77 4.60
CA LEU A 54 29.52 -4.06 4.15
C LEU A 54 30.67 -5.00 3.76
N ARG A 55 30.78 -6.14 4.46
CA ARG A 55 31.75 -7.21 4.13
C ARG A 55 31.03 -8.32 3.37
N VAL A 56 31.44 -8.56 2.14
CA VAL A 56 30.99 -9.72 1.36
C VAL A 56 31.94 -10.88 1.65
N LEU A 57 31.44 -11.93 2.29
CA LEU A 57 32.24 -13.11 2.67
C LEU A 57 32.25 -14.14 1.53
N GLY A 58 33.39 -14.79 1.33
CA GLY A 58 33.53 -15.97 0.48
C GLY A 58 33.11 -17.25 1.20
N GLU A 59 33.16 -18.40 0.49
CA GLU A 59 32.80 -19.72 1.04
C GLU A 59 33.68 -20.15 2.24
N ASP A 60 34.89 -19.61 2.35
CA ASP A 60 35.81 -19.85 3.47
C ASP A 60 35.55 -18.92 4.67
N ASN A 61 34.44 -18.18 4.64
CA ASN A 61 34.01 -17.21 5.64
C ASN A 61 35.00 -16.05 5.84
N LYS A 62 35.93 -15.83 4.90
CA LYS A 62 36.80 -14.65 4.87
C LYS A 62 36.20 -13.56 3.99
N PRO A 63 36.44 -12.28 4.31
CA PRO A 63 35.98 -11.18 3.45
C PRO A 63 36.66 -11.28 2.09
N ALA A 64 35.87 -11.25 1.02
CA ALA A 64 36.33 -11.17 -0.36
C ALA A 64 36.30 -9.72 -0.88
N VAL A 65 35.31 -8.94 -0.43
CA VAL A 65 35.13 -7.53 -0.80
C VAL A 65 34.66 -6.75 0.42
N ILE A 66 35.22 -5.55 0.61
CA ILE A 66 34.79 -4.61 1.66
C ILE A 66 34.27 -3.35 0.96
N ILE A 67 33.04 -2.97 1.29
CA ILE A 67 32.39 -1.77 0.74
C ILE A 67 32.24 -0.77 1.88
N PHE A 68 32.85 0.41 1.73
CA PHE A 68 32.70 1.50 2.70
C PHE A 68 31.75 2.56 2.16
N GLY A 69 30.77 2.92 2.99
CA GLY A 69 29.92 4.10 2.76
C GLY A 69 30.57 5.32 3.40
N ALA A 70 30.98 6.30 2.60
CA ALA A 70 31.47 7.57 3.10
C ALA A 70 30.31 8.55 3.36
N GLU A 71 30.42 9.36 4.41
CA GLU A 71 29.54 10.51 4.60
C GLU A 71 29.65 11.43 3.37
N GLY A 72 28.53 11.65 2.68
CA GLY A 72 28.49 12.42 1.41
C GLY A 72 28.11 11.62 0.16
N GLY A 73 27.80 10.32 0.28
CA GLY A 73 27.19 9.53 -0.80
C GLY A 73 28.19 8.87 -1.76
N ASN A 74 29.48 8.88 -1.43
CA ASN A 74 30.49 8.15 -2.18
C ASN A 74 30.60 6.72 -1.64
N VAL A 75 30.52 5.74 -2.54
CA VAL A 75 30.72 4.32 -2.22
C VAL A 75 32.04 3.87 -2.83
N GLY A 76 32.96 3.41 -1.98
CA GLY A 76 34.23 2.82 -2.43
C GLY A 76 34.20 1.30 -2.31
N VAL A 77 34.68 0.61 -3.33
CA VAL A 77 34.87 -0.85 -3.32
C VAL A 77 36.35 -1.13 -3.11
N TYR A 78 36.66 -1.87 -2.05
CA TYR A 78 38.03 -2.15 -1.65
C TYR A 78 38.28 -3.65 -1.66
N ASN A 79 39.50 -4.02 -2.04
CA ASN A 79 39.96 -5.39 -1.85
C ASN A 79 40.26 -5.65 -0.37
N THR A 80 40.64 -6.89 -0.05
CA THR A 80 40.97 -7.33 1.32
C THR A 80 42.21 -6.65 1.93
N GLU A 81 42.97 -5.90 1.14
CA GLU A 81 44.12 -5.09 1.58
C GLU A 81 43.75 -3.60 1.72
N GLU A 82 42.46 -3.26 1.70
CA GLU A 82 41.94 -1.89 1.76
C GLU A 82 42.44 -0.99 0.60
N LYS A 83 42.80 -1.59 -0.54
CA LYS A 83 43.11 -0.86 -1.77
C LYS A 83 41.86 -0.69 -2.60
N LEU A 84 41.66 0.52 -3.10
CA LEU A 84 40.56 0.85 -4.00
C LEU A 84 40.70 0.05 -5.29
N VAL A 85 39.61 -0.60 -5.70
CA VAL A 85 39.51 -1.40 -6.93
C VAL A 85 38.89 -0.59 -8.05
#